data_AF-D3IEH1-F1
#
_entry.id   AF-D3IEH1-F1
#
_cell.length_a   1.000
_cell.length_b   1.000
_cell.length_c   1.000
_cell.angle_alpha   90.00
_cell.angle_beta   90.00
_cell.angle_gamma   90.00
#
_symmetry.space_group_name_H-M   'P 1'
#
loop_
_entity.id
_entity.type
_entity.pdbx_description
1 polymer ?
#
loop_
_entity_poly.entity_id
_entity_poly.type
_entity_poly.pdbx_seq_one_letter_code
_entity_poly.pdbx_strand_id
1 'polypeptide(L)'
;MKIACIWEASLCFEYLKTYLLPKLGGQIPLVSSKNKNMEQKNKGGRPTKTLSEKRKYQVLLRLNTMEYYTLLGKAREASITRTEFLRQLITKAEVKARIKPEEMQLIRTVSGMANNINQIAHRLNAFGIYALNEDLNALKVLIHELIKRLKP
;
A
#
# COMPACT_ATOMS: atom_id res chain seq x y z
N MET A 1 21.32 -55.15 -31.25
CA MET A 1 21.42 -53.73 -31.66
C MET A 1 20.02 -53.20 -31.91
N LYS A 2 19.67 -52.05 -31.28
CA LYS A 2 18.65 -51.02 -31.59
C LYS A 2 17.29 -51.52 -32.15
N ILE A 3 16.13 -51.07 -31.66
CA ILE A 3 15.68 -49.67 -31.65
C ILE A 3 14.64 -49.48 -30.53
N ALA A 4 14.78 -48.38 -29.79
CA ALA A 4 13.88 -47.90 -28.76
C ALA A 4 12.56 -47.38 -29.37
N CYS A 5 11.43 -47.73 -28.74
CA CYS A 5 10.16 -47.06 -29.00
C CYS A 5 9.94 -46.03 -27.88
N ILE A 6 10.29 -44.78 -28.19
CA ILE A 6 10.02 -43.62 -27.33
C ILE A 6 8.55 -43.27 -27.60
N TRP A 7 7.67 -43.57 -26.64
CA TRP A 7 6.34 -42.97 -26.62
C TRP A 7 6.49 -41.55 -26.08
N GLU A 8 6.46 -40.57 -26.98
CA GLU A 8 6.24 -39.19 -26.60
C GLU A 8 4.86 -39.06 -25.96
N ALA A 9 4.84 -38.96 -24.64
CA ALA A 9 3.68 -38.46 -23.91
C ALA A 9 3.52 -36.99 -24.29
N SER A 10 2.52 -36.71 -25.12
CA SER A 10 2.06 -35.37 -25.43
C SER A 10 1.78 -34.62 -24.14
N LEU A 11 2.62 -33.62 -23.84
CA LEU A 11 2.34 -32.60 -22.83
C LEU A 11 1.09 -31.85 -23.27
N CYS A 12 -0.07 -32.30 -22.80
CA CYS A 12 -1.31 -31.55 -22.86
C CYS A 12 -1.16 -30.40 -21.86
N PHE A 13 -0.54 -29.31 -22.31
CA PHE A 13 -0.49 -28.04 -21.59
C PHE A 13 -1.93 -27.52 -21.53
N GLU A 14 -2.64 -27.79 -20.43
CA GLU A 14 -3.94 -27.19 -20.17
C GLU A 14 -3.77 -25.67 -20.24
N TYR A 15 -4.34 -25.08 -21.29
CA TYR A 15 -4.45 -23.64 -21.42
C TYR A 15 -5.11 -23.09 -20.17
N LEU A 16 -4.33 -22.31 -19.40
CA LEU A 16 -4.79 -21.62 -18.22
C LEU A 16 -5.90 -20.66 -18.67
N LYS A 17 -7.15 -21.01 -18.36
CA LYS A 17 -8.32 -20.16 -18.60
C LYS A 17 -8.06 -18.82 -17.91
N THR A 18 -7.72 -17.80 -18.69
CA THR A 18 -7.47 -16.45 -18.20
C THR A 18 -8.77 -15.90 -17.63
N TYR A 19 -8.94 -16.04 -16.31
CA TYR A 19 -9.94 -15.29 -15.59
C TYR A 19 -9.53 -13.82 -15.69
N LEU A 20 -10.21 -13.07 -16.54
CA LEU A 20 -10.12 -11.62 -16.59
C LEU A 20 -10.32 -11.09 -15.17
N LEU A 21 -9.23 -10.57 -14.58
CA LEU A 21 -9.32 -9.80 -13.35
C LEU A 21 -10.24 -8.60 -13.63
N PRO A 22 -11.25 -8.33 -12.79
CA PRO A 22 -12.02 -7.10 -12.91
C PRO A 22 -11.07 -5.92 -12.83
N LYS A 23 -11.25 -4.92 -13.72
CA LYS A 23 -10.41 -3.72 -13.75
C LYS A 23 -10.33 -3.12 -12.34
N LEU A 24 -9.11 -2.89 -11.85
CA LEU A 24 -8.86 -2.21 -10.57
C LEU A 24 -9.55 -0.83 -10.63
N GLY A 25 -10.66 -0.70 -9.90
CA GLY A 25 -11.53 0.48 -9.91
C GLY A 25 -13.00 0.19 -10.21
N GLY A 26 -13.36 -1.00 -10.68
CA GLY A 26 -14.75 -1.46 -10.70
C GLY A 26 -15.23 -1.74 -9.28
N GLN A 27 -16.44 -1.31 -8.94
CA GLN A 27 -17.08 -1.69 -7.67
C GLN A 27 -16.98 -3.21 -7.53
N ILE A 28 -16.35 -3.70 -6.45
CA ILE A 28 -16.60 -5.06 -5.96
C ILE A 28 -18.12 -5.17 -5.91
N PRO A 29 -18.76 -6.27 -6.37
CA PRO A 29 -20.21 -6.39 -6.28
C PRO A 29 -20.59 -6.31 -4.80
N LEU A 30 -20.87 -5.09 -4.35
CA LEU A 30 -21.46 -4.81 -3.06
C LEU A 30 -22.80 -5.50 -3.18
N VAL A 31 -23.02 -6.47 -2.28
CA VAL A 31 -24.35 -7.01 -2.04
C VAL A 31 -25.21 -5.84 -1.58
N SER A 32 -25.76 -5.12 -2.56
CA SER A 32 -26.80 -4.15 -2.37
C SER A 32 -28.01 -4.95 -1.94
N SER A 33 -28.24 -4.96 -0.64
CA SER A 33 -29.51 -5.37 -0.09
C SER A 33 -30.56 -4.38 -0.58
N LYS A 34 -31.24 -4.68 -1.69
CA LYS A 34 -32.61 -4.24 -1.96
C LYS A 34 -33.28 -5.06 -3.08
N ASN A 35 -34.12 -5.97 -2.60
CA ASN A 35 -35.43 -6.43 -3.07
C ASN A 35 -35.61 -7.31 -4.32
N LYS A 36 -35.90 -8.58 -3.99
CA LYS A 36 -37.04 -9.42 -4.42
C LYS A 36 -37.17 -9.71 -5.93
N ASN A 37 -36.68 -10.89 -6.30
CA ASN A 37 -37.50 -11.82 -7.06
C ASN A 37 -37.58 -13.13 -6.26
N MET A 38 -38.80 -13.49 -5.89
CA MET A 38 -39.11 -14.76 -5.23
C MET A 38 -38.97 -15.88 -6.26
N GLU A 39 -37.77 -16.41 -6.42
CA GLU A 39 -37.63 -17.73 -7.02
C GLU A 39 -38.13 -18.76 -6.02
N GLN A 40 -39.16 -19.49 -6.44
CA GLN A 40 -39.93 -20.45 -5.66
C GLN A 40 -39.00 -21.37 -4.86
N LYS A 41 -38.93 -21.14 -3.54
CA LYS A 41 -38.20 -22.04 -2.63
C LYS A 41 -38.98 -23.34 -2.50
N ASN A 42 -38.38 -24.43 -2.94
CA ASN A 42 -38.87 -25.78 -2.67
C ASN A 42 -39.05 -25.94 -1.14
N LYS A 43 -40.26 -26.32 -0.70
CA LYS A 43 -40.70 -26.37 0.71
C LYS A 43 -40.06 -27.51 1.54
N GLY A 44 -38.86 -27.96 1.17
CA GLY A 44 -38.12 -29.01 1.87
C GLY A 44 -36.69 -29.12 1.35
N GLY A 45 -35.71 -29.05 2.27
CA GLY A 45 -34.29 -29.20 1.97
C GLY A 45 -33.39 -28.22 2.73
N ARG A 46 -32.07 -28.47 2.73
CA ARG A 46 -31.06 -27.53 3.26
C ARG A 46 -31.08 -26.25 2.42
N PRO A 47 -31.17 -25.05 3.01
CA PRO A 47 -31.15 -23.80 2.28
C PRO A 47 -29.92 -23.68 1.37
N THR A 48 -30.13 -23.24 0.13
CA THR A 48 -29.06 -22.98 -0.82
C THR A 48 -28.23 -21.78 -0.35
N LYS A 49 -26.91 -21.93 -0.35
CA LYS A 49 -25.97 -20.84 -0.02
C LYS A 49 -26.12 -19.69 -1.01
N THR A 50 -26.01 -18.46 -0.51
CA THR A 50 -26.01 -17.27 -1.38
C THR A 50 -24.78 -17.26 -2.29
N LEU A 51 -24.83 -16.49 -3.38
CA LEU A 51 -23.69 -16.35 -4.30
C LEU A 51 -22.42 -15.86 -3.58
N SER A 52 -22.57 -15.02 -2.55
CA SER A 52 -21.48 -14.47 -1.75
C SER A 52 -20.87 -15.49 -0.78
N GLU A 53 -21.65 -16.44 -0.29
CA GLU A 53 -21.17 -17.53 0.57
C GLU A 53 -20.56 -18.69 -0.22
N LYS A 54 -20.94 -18.83 -1.49
CA LYS A 54 -20.45 -19.90 -2.35
C LYS A 54 -19.02 -19.61 -2.79
N ARG A 55 -18.07 -20.43 -2.32
CA ARG A 55 -16.65 -20.41 -2.73
C ARG A 55 -16.49 -20.92 -4.18
N LYS A 56 -16.86 -20.10 -5.18
CA LYS A 56 -16.87 -20.44 -6.63
C LYS A 56 -15.50 -20.33 -7.31
N TYR A 57 -14.67 -19.37 -6.88
CA TYR A 57 -13.40 -19.07 -7.54
C TYR A 57 -12.27 -19.93 -6.98
N GLN A 58 -11.49 -20.53 -7.89
CA GLN A 58 -10.31 -21.32 -7.53
C GLN A 58 -9.04 -20.48 -7.76
N VAL A 59 -8.13 -20.54 -6.80
CA VAL A 59 -6.80 -19.93 -6.90
C VAL A 59 -5.77 -21.06 -6.90
N LEU A 60 -4.99 -21.18 -7.98
CA LEU A 60 -3.87 -22.12 -8.05
C LEU A 60 -2.63 -21.47 -7.41
N LEU A 61 -2.12 -22.07 -6.34
CA LEU A 61 -0.93 -21.61 -5.63
C LEU A 61 0.17 -22.67 -5.75
N ARG A 62 1.27 -22.33 -6.43
CA ARG A 62 2.47 -23.16 -6.50
C ARG A 62 3.43 -22.68 -5.42
N LEU A 63 3.94 -23.60 -4.61
CA LEU A 63 4.81 -23.31 -3.46
C LEU A 63 6.15 -24.03 -3.63
N ASN A 64 7.22 -23.42 -3.14
CA ASN A 64 8.50 -24.10 -2.94
C ASN A 64 8.43 -25.05 -1.72
N THR A 65 9.37 -25.99 -1.61
CA THR A 65 9.46 -26.97 -0.52
C THR A 65 9.41 -26.30 0.86
N MET A 66 10.21 -25.26 1.08
CA MET A 66 10.23 -24.53 2.35
C MET A 66 8.89 -23.86 2.68
N GLU A 67 8.28 -23.22 1.68
CA GLU A 67 6.99 -22.54 1.85
C GLU A 67 5.87 -23.53 2.15
N TYR A 68 5.89 -24.70 1.49
CA TYR A 68 4.92 -25.77 1.70
C TYR A 68 4.99 -26.32 3.12
N TYR A 69 6.19 -26.64 3.64
CA TYR A 69 6.33 -27.14 5.00
C TYR A 69 6.01 -26.05 6.04
N THR A 70 6.32 -24.79 5.75
CA THR A 70 5.93 -23.66 6.61
C THR A 70 4.40 -23.54 6.70
N LEU A 71 3.70 -23.62 5.57
CA LEU A 71 2.24 -23.61 5.53
C LEU A 71 1.66 -24.82 6.30
N LEU A 72 2.25 -26.00 6.13
CA LEU A 72 1.82 -27.22 6.80
C LEU A 72 1.99 -27.12 8.33
N GLY A 73 3.13 -26.61 8.79
CA GLY A 73 3.41 -26.39 10.22
C GLY A 73 2.40 -25.42 10.84
N LYS A 74 2.23 -24.24 10.24
CA LYS A 74 1.30 -23.21 10.74
C LYS A 74 -0.16 -23.68 10.74
N ALA A 75 -0.57 -24.43 9.72
CA ALA A 75 -1.92 -24.98 9.67
C ALA A 75 -2.15 -26.02 10.78
N ARG A 76 -1.14 -26.86 11.09
CA ARG A 76 -1.20 -27.81 12.22
C ARG A 76 -1.25 -27.11 13.56
N GLU A 77 -0.41 -26.09 13.76
CA GLU A 77 -0.42 -25.26 14.99
C GLU A 77 -1.80 -24.64 15.23
N ALA A 78 -2.42 -24.12 14.18
CA ALA A 78 -3.76 -23.55 14.25
C ALA A 78 -4.89 -24.61 14.25
N SER A 79 -4.57 -25.91 14.19
CA SER A 79 -5.53 -27.02 14.13
C SER A 79 -6.59 -26.89 13.01
N ILE A 80 -6.21 -26.29 11.88
CA ILE A 80 -7.10 -26.09 10.74
C ILE A 80 -6.48 -26.60 9.44
N THR A 81 -7.33 -26.80 8.43
CA THR A 81 -6.86 -27.23 7.11
C THR A 81 -6.05 -26.12 6.42
N ARG A 82 -5.06 -26.51 5.61
CA ARG A 82 -4.21 -25.60 4.82
C ARG A 82 -5.01 -24.56 4.02
N THR A 83 -6.13 -24.98 3.43
CA THR A 83 -6.99 -24.09 2.64
C THR A 83 -7.77 -23.12 3.52
N GLU A 84 -8.24 -23.54 4.69
CA GLU A 84 -8.89 -22.61 5.62
C GLU A 84 -7.89 -21.62 6.24
N PHE A 85 -6.69 -22.07 6.54
CA PHE A 85 -5.60 -21.21 6.98
C PHE A 85 -5.29 -20.11 5.95
N LEU A 86 -5.14 -20.48 4.67
CA LEU A 86 -4.95 -19.50 3.59
C LEU A 86 -6.12 -18.52 3.46
N ARG A 87 -7.37 -18.99 3.63
CA ARG A 87 -8.55 -18.10 3.61
C ARG A 87 -8.53 -17.09 4.76
N GLN A 88 -8.16 -17.53 5.96
CA GLN A 88 -8.02 -16.65 7.11
C GLN A 88 -6.90 -15.64 6.90
N LEU A 89 -5.76 -16.07 6.33
CA LEU A 89 -4.68 -15.16 5.97
C LEU A 89 -5.13 -14.10 4.98
N ILE A 90 -5.84 -14.47 3.91
CA ILE A 90 -6.36 -13.50 2.93
C ILE A 90 -7.35 -12.52 3.58
N THR A 91 -8.20 -13.00 4.48
CA THR A 91 -9.20 -12.17 5.17
C THR A 91 -8.57 -11.21 6.18
N LYS A 92 -7.49 -11.63 6.85
CA LYS A 92 -6.77 -10.85 7.86
C LYS A 92 -5.57 -10.07 7.31
N ALA A 93 -5.21 -10.29 6.05
CA ALA A 93 -4.06 -9.65 5.43
C ALA A 93 -4.29 -8.14 5.35
N GLU A 94 -3.52 -7.38 6.12
CA GLU A 94 -3.49 -5.94 6.02
C GLU A 94 -2.52 -5.54 4.90
N VAL A 95 -3.01 -4.80 3.90
CA VAL A 95 -2.16 -4.21 2.86
C VAL A 95 -1.54 -2.94 3.42
N LYS A 96 -0.32 -3.05 3.94
CA LYS A 96 0.48 -1.87 4.31
C LYS A 96 0.96 -1.17 3.03
N ALA A 97 0.26 -0.11 2.64
CA ALA A 97 0.74 0.79 1.58
C ALA A 97 2.08 1.38 2.01
N ARG A 98 3.09 1.32 1.14
CA ARG A 98 4.49 1.65 1.47
C ARG A 98 4.65 3.08 1.99
N ILE A 99 3.92 4.04 1.43
CA ILE A 99 3.80 5.43 1.89
C ILE A 99 2.43 5.92 1.42
N LYS A 100 1.59 6.45 2.33
CA LYS A 100 0.30 7.05 1.93
C LYS A 100 0.56 8.36 1.15
N PRO A 101 -0.29 8.74 0.19
CA PRO A 101 -0.09 9.98 -0.56
C PRO A 101 -0.02 11.23 0.35
N GLU A 102 -0.71 11.20 1.49
CA GLU A 102 -0.65 12.24 2.54
C GLU A 102 0.74 12.31 3.21
N GLU A 103 1.31 11.17 3.59
CA GLU A 103 2.65 11.08 4.19
C GLU A 103 3.73 11.57 3.21
N MET A 104 3.55 11.28 1.91
CA MET A 104 4.43 11.77 0.86
C MET A 104 4.40 13.30 0.72
N GLN A 105 3.23 13.92 0.87
CA GLN A 105 3.12 15.39 0.87
C GLN A 105 3.85 16.01 2.06
N LEU A 106 3.70 15.41 3.26
CA LEU A 106 4.42 15.87 4.45
C LEU A 106 5.94 15.80 4.27
N ILE A 107 6.46 14.69 3.72
CA ILE A 107 7.90 14.53 3.44
C ILE A 107 8.39 15.63 2.49
N ARG A 108 7.63 15.95 1.43
CA ARG A 108 8.00 17.03 0.50
C ARG A 108 8.02 18.39 1.17
N THR A 109 7.03 18.72 2.00
CA THR A 109 6.98 20.00 2.72
C THR A 109 8.17 20.13 3.67
N VAL A 110 8.47 19.08 4.45
CA VAL A 110 9.61 19.09 5.38
C VAL A 110 10.94 19.22 4.62
N SER A 111 11.09 18.52 3.50
CA SER A 111 12.28 18.65 2.65
C SER A 111 12.44 20.05 2.07
N GLY A 112 11.33 20.68 1.65
CA GLY A 112 11.33 22.08 1.21
C GLY A 112 11.74 23.06 2.32
N MET A 113 11.24 22.86 3.54
CA MET A 113 11.64 23.66 4.71
C MET A 113 13.13 23.49 5.04
N ALA A 114 13.64 22.25 5.01
CA ALA A 114 15.06 21.98 5.22
C ALA A 114 15.94 22.68 4.17
N ASN A 115 15.52 22.69 2.90
CA ASN A 115 16.22 23.41 1.84
C ASN A 115 16.22 24.92 2.08
N ASN A 116 15.09 25.50 2.51
CA ASN A 116 15.02 26.92 2.84
C ASN A 116 15.99 27.28 3.97
N ILE A 117 16.05 26.46 5.03
CA ILE A 117 16.98 26.66 6.15
C ILE A 117 18.43 26.56 5.65
N ASN A 118 18.74 25.58 4.80
CA ASN A 118 20.09 25.42 4.27
C ASN A 118 20.53 26.63 3.42
N GLN A 119 19.61 27.19 2.63
CA GLN A 119 19.88 28.42 1.89
C GLN A 119 20.13 29.62 2.80
N ILE A 120 19.36 29.78 3.87
CA ILE A 120 19.58 30.85 4.86
C ILE A 120 20.95 30.68 5.52
N ALA A 121 21.31 29.47 5.94
CA ALA A 121 22.61 29.19 6.55
C ALA A 121 23.77 29.53 5.61
N HIS A 122 23.68 29.13 4.33
CA HIS A 122 24.69 29.47 3.33
C HIS A 122 24.78 30.98 3.07
N ARG A 123 23.64 31.68 2.99
CA ARG A 123 23.62 33.14 2.82
C ARG A 123 24.25 33.85 4.02
N LEU A 124 23.92 33.44 5.24
CA LEU A 124 24.52 33.99 6.46
C LEU A 124 26.03 33.73 6.52
N ASN A 125 26.48 32.56 6.07
CA ASN A 125 27.91 32.23 6.01
C ASN A 125 28.65 33.05 4.94
N ALA A 126 28.01 33.31 3.80
CA ALA A 126 28.62 34.04 2.68
C ALA A 126 28.68 35.56 2.91
N PHE A 127 27.61 36.16 3.44
CA PHE A 127 27.53 37.60 3.68
C PHE A 127 27.96 38.01 5.08
N GLY A 128 28.08 37.05 6.01
CA GLY A 128 28.35 37.29 7.42
C GLY A 128 27.15 37.94 8.12
N ILE A 129 26.94 37.60 9.41
CA ILE A 129 25.98 38.31 10.28
C ILE A 129 26.40 39.80 10.46
N TYR A 130 27.65 40.12 10.16
CA TYR A 130 28.28 41.41 10.37
C TYR A 130 27.74 42.54 9.48
N ALA A 131 27.32 42.24 8.24
CA ALA A 131 26.73 43.27 7.36
C ALA A 131 25.47 43.90 7.97
N LEU A 132 24.62 43.07 8.60
CA LEU A 132 23.42 43.54 9.29
C LEU A 132 23.76 44.36 10.56
N ASN A 133 24.85 44.01 11.24
CA ASN A 133 25.30 44.70 12.46
C ASN A 133 25.92 46.06 12.17
N GLU A 134 26.63 46.23 11.04
CA GLU A 134 27.15 47.53 10.62
C GLU A 134 26.00 48.50 10.28
N ASP A 135 25.02 48.04 9.50
CA ASP A 135 23.83 48.82 9.16
C ASP A 135 23.02 49.21 10.40
N LEU A 136 22.81 48.27 11.33
CA LEU A 136 22.12 48.52 12.60
C LEU A 136 22.90 49.50 13.50
N ASN A 137 24.22 49.40 13.56
CA ASN A 137 25.05 50.33 14.33
C ASN A 137 25.05 51.73 13.71
N ALA A 138 25.13 51.86 12.38
CA ALA A 138 25.02 53.14 11.69
C ALA A 138 23.67 53.82 11.96
N LEU A 139 22.58 53.05 11.94
CA LEU A 139 21.24 53.54 12.21
C LEU A 139 21.05 53.93 13.68
N LYS A 140 21.65 53.18 14.61
CA LYS A 140 21.69 53.52 16.04
C LYS A 140 22.42 54.84 16.30
N VAL A 141 23.55 55.08 15.63
CA VAL A 141 24.30 56.35 15.73
C VAL A 141 23.47 57.53 15.22
N LEU A 142 22.80 57.36 14.07
CA LEU A 142 21.90 58.40 13.52
C LEU A 142 20.76 58.74 14.47
N ILE A 143 20.08 57.74 15.05
CA ILE A 143 19.02 57.98 16.04
C ILE A 143 19.57 58.72 17.27
N HIS A 144 20.75 58.33 17.75
CA HIS A 144 21.38 58.99 18.90
C HIS A 144 21.70 60.47 18.61
N GLU A 145 22.20 60.78 17.42
CA GLU A 145 22.43 62.16 16.98
C GLU A 145 21.13 62.96 16.91
N LEU A 146 20.06 62.39 16.34
CA LEU A 146 18.77 63.06 16.24
C LEU A 146 18.18 63.37 17.61
N ILE A 147 18.26 62.42 18.56
CA ILE A 147 17.82 62.62 19.94
C ILE A 147 18.64 63.72 20.63
N LYS A 148 19.96 63.79 20.39
CA LYS A 148 20.83 64.84 20.94
C LYS A 148 20.47 66.24 20.42
N ARG A 149 20.06 66.35 19.15
CA ARG A 149 19.64 67.62 18.52
C ARG A 149 18.24 68.08 18.96
N LEU A 150 17.38 67.14 19.39
CA LEU A 150 16.01 67.41 19.85
C LEU A 150 15.93 67.77 21.34
N LYS A 151 17.03 67.67 22.08
CA LYS A 151 17.10 68.07 23.48
C LYS A 151 17.41 69.59 23.53
N PRO A 152 16.53 70.45 24.08
CA PRO A 152 16.81 71.88 24.23
C PRO A 152 17.96 72.14 25.19
#